data_AF-A0A955DAX3-F1
#
_entry.id   AF-A0A955DAX3-F1
#
_cell.length_a   1.000
_cell.length_b   1.000
_cell.length_c   1.000
_cell.angle_alpha   90.00
_cell.angle_beta   90.00
_cell.angle_gamma   90.00
#
_symmetry.space_group_name_H-M   'P 1'
#
loop_
_entity.id
_entity.type
_entity.pdbx_description
1 polymer ?
#
loop_
_entity_poly.entity_id
_entity_poly.type
_entity_poly.pdbx_seq_one_letter_code
_entity_poly.pdbx_strand_id
1 'polypeptide(L)'
;PHAPEDLSQASPTLFLTRWITHFCAPVFVFLAGTSIWLKQSRDQQRAGASPPRTDTTDAPITPAPPPPAGPSLSRYLLTRGLWLILLELTLIGASWGGVFIGLVILQVIWALGLSMLVMAVLVRLPWAASLAFGLATVLLHNLLDHITAADLAQTSQWLAIPWKILHEQGFVSFNPDATRPFTLPGILVQYPLIPWPGVMALGYCFGKVATMPAAPRLKWTAALGAACILAFLLLRAALTYGDPSPIDSNPPDHPILALLNTTKYPPSLQFLLMTLGPALLALVALERHRGPIADNLRTFGRVPLFFYLLHIPLIHISSAILWFALLGVTSGWQLGPPFPDGYTPQLWVAYAAWVAVVAFLWWPCRRYERVRTRHRAWWTTYL
;
A
#
# COMPACT_ATOMS: atom_id res chain seq x y z
N PRO A 1 26.43 -0.48 -3.29
CA PRO A 1 25.36 0.53 -3.46
C PRO A 1 24.70 0.85 -2.12
N HIS A 2 24.41 2.12 -1.87
CA HIS A 2 23.84 2.60 -0.61
C HIS A 2 22.31 2.65 -0.67
N ALA A 3 21.65 2.69 0.49
CA ALA A 3 20.21 2.84 0.54
C ALA A 3 19.80 4.23 0.00
N PRO A 4 18.72 4.35 -0.81
CA PRO A 4 18.25 5.63 -1.33
C PRO A 4 17.91 6.68 -0.25
N GLU A 5 17.57 6.22 0.94
CA GLU A 5 17.25 7.00 2.13
C GLU A 5 18.46 7.35 3.02
N ASP A 6 19.66 6.83 2.72
CA ASP A 6 20.88 7.21 3.43
C ASP A 6 21.36 8.57 2.94
N LEU A 7 20.98 9.63 3.67
CA LEU A 7 21.29 11.01 3.30
C LEU A 7 22.79 11.35 3.35
N SER A 8 23.64 10.48 3.92
CA SER A 8 25.09 10.67 3.91
C SER A 8 25.76 10.21 2.60
N GLN A 9 25.06 9.39 1.81
CA GLN A 9 25.62 8.74 0.62
C GLN A 9 24.73 8.86 -0.63
N ALA A 10 23.41 8.95 -0.46
CA ALA A 10 22.46 9.01 -1.55
C ALA A 10 22.40 10.41 -2.17
N SER A 11 22.37 10.45 -3.49
CA SER A 11 22.09 11.71 -4.19
C SER A 11 20.64 12.15 -3.94
N PRO A 12 20.36 13.47 -3.94
CA PRO A 12 19.00 13.98 -3.85
C PRO A 12 18.05 13.38 -4.92
N THR A 13 18.58 13.11 -6.12
CA THR A 13 17.82 12.47 -7.20
C THR A 13 17.41 11.04 -6.86
N LEU A 14 18.32 10.23 -6.30
CA LEU A 14 18.01 8.86 -5.89
C LEU A 14 17.01 8.84 -4.73
N PHE A 15 17.19 9.73 -3.74
CA PHE A 15 16.24 9.92 -2.65
C PHE A 15 14.85 10.25 -3.16
N LEU A 16 14.71 11.26 -4.02
CA LEU A 16 13.41 11.70 -4.57
C LEU A 16 12.74 10.61 -5.42
N THR A 17 13.54 9.81 -6.13
CA THR A 17 13.05 8.63 -6.87
C THR A 17 12.38 7.63 -5.92
N ARG A 18 13.00 7.37 -4.78
CA ARG A 18 12.45 6.47 -3.77
C ARG A 18 11.24 7.11 -3.10
N TRP A 19 11.33 8.39 -2.76
CA TRP A 19 10.32 9.13 -2.02
C TRP A 19 9.00 9.23 -2.76
N ILE A 20 9.00 9.48 -4.08
CA ILE A 20 7.73 9.58 -4.84
C ILE A 20 6.93 8.27 -4.81
N THR A 21 7.59 7.12 -4.65
CA THR A 21 6.91 5.81 -4.52
C THR A 21 6.23 5.62 -3.16
N HIS A 22 6.53 6.47 -2.16
CA HIS A 22 5.94 6.37 -0.82
C HIS A 22 4.44 6.61 -0.81
N PHE A 23 3.93 7.40 -1.75
CA PHE A 23 2.50 7.66 -1.90
C PHE A 23 1.70 6.40 -2.25
N CYS A 24 2.29 5.44 -2.96
CA CYS A 24 1.55 4.33 -3.56
C CYS A 24 0.77 3.49 -2.54
N ALA A 25 1.43 3.00 -1.49
CA ALA A 25 0.79 2.08 -0.54
C ALA A 25 -0.27 2.76 0.36
N PRO A 26 0.02 3.89 1.05
CA PRO A 26 -0.98 4.56 1.89
C PRO A 26 -2.22 4.98 1.10
N VAL A 27 -2.02 5.59 -0.07
CA VAL A 27 -3.13 6.06 -0.91
C VAL A 27 -3.95 4.89 -1.44
N PHE A 28 -3.30 3.81 -1.90
CA PHE A 28 -4.02 2.65 -2.38
C PHE A 28 -4.84 1.98 -1.27
N VAL A 29 -4.26 1.77 -0.08
CA VAL A 29 -4.96 1.17 1.08
C VAL A 29 -6.15 2.03 1.51
N PHE A 30 -5.97 3.35 1.58
CA PHE A 30 -7.02 4.30 1.93
C PHE A 30 -8.16 4.30 0.89
N LEU A 31 -7.82 4.35 -0.40
CA LEU A 31 -8.81 4.28 -1.48
C LEU A 31 -9.49 2.91 -1.58
N ALA A 32 -8.78 1.83 -1.26
CA ALA A 32 -9.38 0.50 -1.14
C ALA A 32 -10.47 0.51 -0.06
N GLY A 33 -10.20 1.08 1.11
CA GLY A 33 -11.21 1.33 2.16
C GLY A 33 -12.40 2.15 1.65
N THR A 34 -12.12 3.26 0.97
CA THR A 34 -13.16 4.13 0.37
C THR A 34 -14.04 3.33 -0.61
N SER A 35 -13.45 2.42 -1.38
CA SER A 35 -14.19 1.57 -2.32
C SER A 35 -15.14 0.57 -1.64
N ILE A 36 -14.82 0.13 -0.42
CA ILE A 36 -15.69 -0.75 0.39
C ILE A 36 -16.99 -0.02 0.71
N TRP A 37 -16.90 1.25 1.14
CA TRP A 37 -18.06 2.09 1.40
C TRP A 37 -18.88 2.31 0.13
N LEU A 38 -18.25 2.71 -0.97
CA LEU A 38 -18.94 2.95 -2.24
C LEU A 38 -19.67 1.69 -2.74
N LYS A 39 -19.10 0.50 -2.51
CA LYS A 39 -19.76 -0.77 -2.82
C LYS A 39 -20.99 -0.96 -1.94
N GLN A 40 -20.87 -0.76 -0.62
CA GLN A 40 -21.99 -0.87 0.31
C GLN A 40 -23.14 0.07 -0.06
N SER A 41 -22.85 1.35 -0.31
CA SER A 41 -23.86 2.34 -0.68
C SER A 41 -24.59 1.94 -1.96
N ARG A 42 -23.87 1.43 -2.96
CA ARG A 42 -24.47 0.93 -4.22
C ARG A 42 -25.34 -0.30 -4.01
N ASP A 43 -24.91 -1.24 -3.15
CA ASP A 43 -25.68 -2.43 -2.85
C ASP A 43 -26.97 -2.09 -2.07
N GLN A 44 -26.93 -1.11 -1.17
CA GLN A 44 -28.10 -0.59 -0.45
C GLN A 44 -29.08 0.12 -1.40
N GLN A 45 -28.59 0.98 -2.30
CA GLN A 45 -29.41 1.63 -3.33
C GLN A 45 -30.12 0.60 -4.22
N ARG A 46 -29.42 -0.47 -4.60
CA ARG A 46 -30.00 -1.57 -5.41
C ARG A 46 -31.04 -2.39 -4.66
N ALA A 47 -30.88 -2.54 -3.35
CA ALA A 47 -31.83 -3.26 -2.50
C ALA A 47 -33.11 -2.45 -2.21
N GLY A 48 -33.28 -1.26 -2.81
CA GLY A 48 -34.47 -0.44 -2.60
C GLY A 48 -34.56 0.18 -1.20
N ALA A 49 -33.46 0.19 -0.44
CA ALA A 49 -33.37 0.92 0.81
C ALA A 49 -33.45 2.41 0.48
N SER A 50 -34.68 2.95 0.49
CA SER A 50 -34.90 4.39 0.31
C SER A 50 -34.06 5.12 1.37
N PRO A 51 -33.30 6.15 1.00
CA PRO A 51 -32.72 7.02 2.02
C PRO A 51 -33.86 7.53 2.91
N PRO A 52 -33.64 7.71 4.23
CA PRO A 52 -34.65 8.33 5.05
C PRO A 52 -35.04 9.66 4.39
N ARG A 53 -36.33 9.82 4.02
CA ARG A 53 -36.88 11.08 3.53
C ARG A 53 -36.66 12.12 4.63
N THR A 54 -35.69 13.00 4.44
CA THR A 54 -35.61 14.25 5.19
C THR A 54 -36.48 15.25 4.44
N ASP A 55 -37.78 15.26 4.74
CA ASP A 55 -38.75 16.27 4.27
C ASP A 55 -38.58 17.62 5.01
N THR A 56 -37.36 17.98 5.41
CA THR A 56 -37.10 19.27 6.06
C THR A 56 -35.99 20.01 5.32
N THR A 57 -36.28 21.27 4.97
CA THR A 57 -35.35 22.26 4.40
C THR A 57 -34.13 22.55 5.27
N ASP A 58 -34.05 21.93 6.46
CA ASP A 58 -32.96 22.03 7.44
C ASP A 58 -32.14 20.73 7.59
N ALA A 59 -32.23 19.80 6.64
CA ALA A 59 -31.46 18.56 6.69
C ALA A 59 -29.95 18.85 6.84
N PRO A 60 -29.24 18.22 7.81
CA PRO A 60 -27.82 18.45 7.99
C PRO A 60 -27.08 18.20 6.68
N ILE A 61 -26.16 19.10 6.31
CA ILE A 61 -25.31 19.00 5.10
C ILE A 61 -24.48 17.69 5.08
N THR A 62 -24.44 16.96 6.19
CA THR A 62 -23.76 15.67 6.31
C THR A 62 -24.76 14.50 6.24
N PRO A 63 -24.66 13.60 5.24
CA PRO A 63 -25.50 12.40 5.21
C PRO A 63 -25.24 11.55 6.45
N ALA A 64 -26.28 10.99 7.07
CA ALA A 64 -26.13 10.07 8.19
C ALA A 64 -25.29 8.84 7.76
N PRO A 65 -24.43 8.29 8.65
CA PRO A 65 -23.71 7.06 8.32
C PRO A 65 -24.69 5.93 8.03
N PRO A 66 -24.42 5.07 7.04
CA PRO A 66 -25.25 3.94 6.71
C PRO A 66 -25.27 2.96 7.88
N PRO A 67 -26.34 2.17 8.00
CA PRO A 67 -26.39 1.09 8.97
C PRO A 67 -25.26 0.07 8.70
N PRO A 68 -24.87 -0.72 9.72
CA PRO A 68 -23.86 -1.77 9.58
C PRO A 68 -24.09 -2.66 8.36
N ALA A 69 -23.00 -3.09 7.73
CA ALA A 69 -23.07 -3.86 6.49
C ALA A 69 -23.63 -5.27 6.71
N GLY A 70 -24.38 -5.74 5.70
CA GLY A 70 -24.89 -7.11 5.66
C GLY A 70 -23.77 -8.16 5.51
N PRO A 71 -24.09 -9.44 5.77
CA PRO A 71 -23.14 -10.56 5.68
C PRO A 71 -22.54 -10.74 4.27
N SER A 72 -23.22 -10.27 3.22
CA SER A 72 -22.73 -10.35 1.84
C SER A 72 -21.46 -9.52 1.60
N LEU A 73 -21.38 -8.31 2.16
CA LEU A 73 -20.18 -7.47 2.05
C LEU A 73 -19.02 -8.05 2.86
N SER A 74 -19.31 -8.53 4.07
CA SER A 74 -18.31 -9.19 4.93
C SER A 74 -17.71 -10.42 4.24
N ARG A 75 -18.54 -11.33 3.70
CA ARG A 75 -18.07 -12.49 2.93
C ARG A 75 -17.30 -12.09 1.67
N TYR A 76 -17.71 -11.03 1.00
CA TYR A 76 -16.98 -10.50 -0.15
C TYR A 76 -15.56 -10.05 0.24
N LEU A 77 -15.40 -9.31 1.34
CA LEU A 77 -14.09 -8.88 1.84
C LEU A 77 -13.23 -10.06 2.30
N LEU A 78 -13.83 -11.00 3.04
CA LEU A 78 -13.14 -12.20 3.50
C LEU A 78 -12.57 -12.99 2.31
N THR A 79 -13.41 -13.30 1.32
CA THR A 79 -12.98 -14.07 0.15
C THR A 79 -11.94 -13.30 -0.67
N ARG A 80 -12.12 -11.99 -0.88
CA ARG A 80 -11.14 -11.15 -1.61
C ARG A 80 -9.79 -11.10 -0.90
N GLY A 81 -9.79 -10.90 0.43
CA GLY A 81 -8.56 -10.86 1.20
C GLY A 81 -7.82 -12.19 1.20
N LEU A 82 -8.54 -13.31 1.33
CA LEU A 82 -7.95 -14.65 1.21
C LEU A 82 -7.35 -14.91 -0.18
N TRP A 83 -7.99 -14.42 -1.24
CA TRP A 83 -7.43 -14.52 -2.60
C TRP A 83 -6.15 -13.69 -2.76
N LEU A 84 -6.07 -12.49 -2.18
CA LEU A 84 -4.83 -11.69 -2.22
C LEU A 84 -3.70 -12.36 -1.45
N ILE A 85 -4.01 -12.96 -0.29
CA ILE A 85 -3.05 -13.75 0.48
C ILE A 85 -2.56 -14.94 -0.33
N LEU A 86 -3.47 -15.67 -0.98
CA LEU A 86 -3.10 -16.81 -1.82
C LEU A 86 -2.20 -16.37 -2.98
N LEU A 87 -2.53 -15.27 -3.66
CA LEU A 87 -1.72 -14.72 -4.76
C LEU A 87 -0.34 -14.27 -4.28
N GLU A 88 -0.23 -13.73 -3.07
CA GLU A 88 1.07 -13.41 -2.47
C GLU A 88 1.93 -14.66 -2.31
N LEU A 89 1.38 -15.66 -1.61
CA LEU A 89 2.11 -16.88 -1.24
C LEU A 89 2.45 -17.76 -2.44
N THR A 90 1.78 -17.55 -3.57
CA THR A 90 1.97 -18.33 -4.80
C THR A 90 2.64 -17.50 -5.89
N LEU A 91 1.86 -16.77 -6.68
CA LEU A 91 2.32 -16.11 -7.89
C LEU A 91 3.35 -15.02 -7.59
N ILE A 92 3.13 -14.16 -6.60
CA ILE A 92 4.06 -13.07 -6.28
C ILE A 92 5.31 -13.60 -5.59
N GLY A 93 5.16 -14.56 -4.65
CA GLY A 93 6.28 -15.27 -4.05
C GLY A 93 7.18 -15.89 -5.12
N ALA A 94 6.60 -16.61 -6.08
CA ALA A 94 7.33 -17.17 -7.22
C ALA A 94 7.91 -16.08 -8.14
N SER A 95 7.24 -14.93 -8.27
CA SER A 95 7.70 -13.80 -9.09
C SER A 95 8.90 -13.07 -8.48
N TRP A 96 9.14 -13.13 -7.17
CA TRP A 96 10.31 -12.54 -6.52
C TRP A 96 11.41 -13.54 -6.19
N GLY A 97 11.02 -14.72 -5.72
CA GLY A 97 11.93 -15.79 -5.29
C GLY A 97 12.09 -16.87 -6.34
N GLY A 98 11.70 -16.67 -7.60
CA GLY A 98 11.67 -17.74 -8.60
C GLY A 98 10.71 -18.87 -8.22
N VAL A 99 10.40 -19.76 -9.16
CA VAL A 99 9.50 -20.89 -8.88
C VAL A 99 10.09 -21.87 -7.83
N PHE A 100 11.36 -21.73 -7.45
CA PHE A 100 12.14 -22.76 -6.73
C PHE A 100 13.02 -22.29 -5.54
N ILE A 101 13.10 -20.99 -5.17
CA ILE A 101 14.14 -20.51 -4.23
C ILE A 101 13.68 -20.50 -2.75
N GLY A 102 12.44 -20.90 -2.46
CA GLY A 102 12.00 -21.18 -1.08
C GLY A 102 11.91 -19.97 -0.13
N LEU A 103 12.08 -18.73 -0.61
CA LEU A 103 11.88 -17.53 0.20
C LEU A 103 10.45 -17.02 0.07
N VAL A 104 9.71 -16.97 1.18
CA VAL A 104 8.38 -16.33 1.23
C VAL A 104 8.56 -14.89 1.69
N ILE A 105 8.20 -13.94 0.82
CA ILE A 105 8.23 -12.51 1.13
C ILE A 105 6.79 -12.03 1.32
N LEU A 106 6.44 -11.56 2.52
CA LEU A 106 5.14 -10.99 2.82
C LEU A 106 5.18 -9.48 2.56
N GLN A 107 4.62 -9.06 1.42
CA GLN A 107 4.64 -7.70 0.92
C GLN A 107 3.24 -7.04 0.97
N VAL A 108 3.03 -6.05 0.09
CA VAL A 108 1.90 -5.14 0.12
C VAL A 108 0.56 -5.84 -0.08
N ILE A 109 0.46 -6.84 -0.98
CA ILE A 109 -0.83 -7.51 -1.22
C ILE A 109 -1.19 -8.49 -0.10
N TRP A 110 -0.21 -9.04 0.63
CA TRP A 110 -0.44 -9.74 1.89
C TRP A 110 -1.06 -8.81 2.94
N ALA A 111 -0.44 -7.66 3.20
CA ALA A 111 -0.94 -6.70 4.17
C ALA A 111 -2.32 -6.15 3.78
N LEU A 112 -2.57 -5.92 2.49
CA LEU A 112 -3.90 -5.57 1.95
C LEU A 112 -4.92 -6.69 2.19
N GLY A 113 -4.55 -7.94 1.93
CA GLY A 113 -5.41 -9.10 2.14
C GLY A 113 -5.84 -9.22 3.60
N LEU A 114 -4.89 -9.20 4.54
CA LEU A 114 -5.19 -9.20 5.97
C LEU A 114 -6.01 -7.98 6.42
N SER A 115 -5.75 -6.80 5.85
CA SER A 115 -6.56 -5.61 6.12
C SER A 115 -8.02 -5.80 5.68
N MET A 116 -8.27 -6.48 4.54
CA MET A 116 -9.64 -6.82 4.12
C MET A 116 -10.32 -7.82 5.06
N LEU A 117 -9.56 -8.77 5.63
CA LEU A 117 -10.08 -9.70 6.65
C LEU A 117 -10.53 -8.95 7.91
N VAL A 118 -9.71 -8.00 8.39
CA VAL A 118 -10.10 -7.12 9.51
C VAL A 118 -11.33 -6.28 9.15
N MET A 119 -11.35 -5.69 7.94
CA MET A 119 -12.51 -4.93 7.47
C MET A 119 -13.78 -5.78 7.38
N ALA A 120 -13.68 -7.09 7.06
CA ALA A 120 -14.84 -7.98 7.02
C ALA A 120 -15.59 -8.04 8.36
N VAL A 121 -14.89 -7.79 9.47
CA VAL A 121 -15.49 -7.63 10.81
C VAL A 121 -15.92 -6.19 11.02
N LEU A 122 -15.04 -5.21 10.78
CA LEU A 122 -15.31 -3.79 11.08
C LEU A 122 -16.51 -3.22 10.33
N VAL A 123 -16.79 -3.65 9.10
CA VAL A 123 -17.97 -3.17 8.35
C VAL A 123 -19.29 -3.57 9.00
N ARG A 124 -19.28 -4.58 9.88
CA ARG A 124 -20.46 -5.04 10.63
C ARG A 124 -20.66 -4.27 11.94
N LEU A 125 -19.73 -3.40 12.30
CA LEU A 125 -19.82 -2.52 13.45
C LEU A 125 -20.42 -1.16 13.03
N PRO A 126 -20.89 -0.35 13.99
CA PRO A 126 -21.27 1.03 13.72
C PRO A 126 -20.08 1.81 13.13
N TRP A 127 -20.36 2.78 12.24
CA TRP A 127 -19.33 3.61 11.61
C TRP A 127 -18.36 4.26 12.60
N ALA A 128 -18.86 4.66 13.77
CA ALA A 128 -18.04 5.24 14.84
C ALA A 128 -16.98 4.27 15.38
N ALA A 129 -17.30 2.96 15.45
CA ALA A 129 -16.35 1.94 15.88
C ALA A 129 -15.25 1.73 14.82
N SER A 130 -15.60 1.72 13.53
CA SER A 130 -14.61 1.67 12.45
C SER A 130 -13.70 2.90 12.44
N LEU A 131 -14.26 4.09 12.71
CA LEU A 131 -13.50 5.33 12.81
C LEU A 131 -12.56 5.30 14.03
N ALA A 132 -13.07 4.92 15.19
CA ALA A 132 -12.30 4.82 16.42
C ALA A 132 -11.15 3.82 16.28
N PHE A 133 -11.41 2.64 15.68
CA PHE A 133 -10.38 1.67 15.34
C PHE A 133 -9.32 2.28 14.41
N GLY A 134 -9.75 2.89 13.30
CA GLY A 134 -8.84 3.49 12.33
C GLY A 134 -7.94 4.56 12.94
N LEU A 135 -8.52 5.48 13.72
CA LEU A 135 -7.79 6.54 14.42
C LEU A 135 -6.86 5.96 15.48
N ALA A 136 -7.32 5.03 16.32
CA ALA A 136 -6.50 4.43 17.35
C ALA A 136 -5.30 3.68 16.75
N THR A 137 -5.52 2.85 15.74
CA THR A 137 -4.43 2.12 15.07
C THR A 137 -3.43 3.06 14.42
N VAL A 138 -3.87 4.09 13.69
CA VAL A 138 -2.94 5.01 13.01
C VAL A 138 -2.23 5.93 14.01
N LEU A 139 -2.94 6.51 14.98
CA LEU A 139 -2.39 7.50 15.90
C LEU A 139 -1.57 6.90 17.03
N LEU A 140 -1.84 5.65 17.44
CA LEU A 140 -1.23 5.06 18.64
C LEU A 140 -0.22 3.94 18.34
N HIS A 141 -0.14 3.41 17.11
CA HIS A 141 0.74 2.26 16.86
C HIS A 141 2.23 2.54 17.09
N ASN A 142 2.69 3.79 16.93
CA ASN A 142 4.09 4.13 17.21
C ASN A 142 4.42 4.04 18.71
N LEU A 143 3.41 4.00 19.59
CA LEU A 143 3.64 3.67 21.00
C LEU A 143 4.17 2.24 21.17
N LEU A 144 4.03 1.36 20.17
CA LEU A 144 4.55 0.00 20.24
C LEU A 144 6.00 -0.12 19.74
N ASP A 145 6.58 0.93 19.16
CA ASP A 145 7.92 0.92 18.55
C ASP A 145 9.05 0.60 19.57
N HIS A 146 8.78 0.75 20.87
CA HIS A 146 9.72 0.40 21.94
C HIS A 146 9.79 -1.10 22.26
N ILE A 147 8.86 -1.90 21.73
CA ILE A 147 8.84 -3.35 21.89
C ILE A 147 9.41 -3.97 20.62
N THR A 148 10.56 -4.64 20.73
CA THR A 148 11.17 -5.32 19.58
C THR A 148 10.92 -6.82 19.61
N ALA A 149 10.93 -7.44 18.44
CA ALA A 149 10.90 -8.89 18.29
C ALA A 149 12.11 -9.54 18.95
N ALA A 150 13.24 -8.84 19.05
CA ALA A 150 14.42 -9.30 19.78
C ALA A 150 14.15 -9.38 21.30
N ASP A 151 13.49 -8.39 21.88
CA ASP A 151 13.08 -8.41 23.29
C ASP A 151 12.11 -9.56 23.57
N LEU A 152 11.12 -9.76 22.68
CA LEU A 152 10.18 -10.87 22.79
C LEU A 152 10.85 -12.24 22.60
N ALA A 153 11.86 -12.33 21.73
CA ALA A 153 12.62 -13.55 21.49
C ALA A 153 13.40 -14.01 22.73
N GLN A 154 13.81 -13.08 23.61
CA GLN A 154 14.44 -13.43 24.89
C GLN A 154 13.49 -14.23 25.79
N THR A 155 12.18 -13.98 25.68
CA THR A 155 11.15 -14.76 26.40
C THR A 155 10.78 -16.02 25.63
N SER A 156 10.49 -15.90 24.33
CA SER A 156 10.18 -17.02 23.45
C SER A 156 10.28 -16.62 21.98
N GLN A 157 11.04 -17.39 21.19
CA GLN A 157 11.12 -17.20 19.74
C GLN A 157 9.74 -17.25 19.06
N TRP A 158 8.78 -17.98 19.64
CA TRP A 158 7.40 -18.06 19.11
C TRP A 158 6.60 -16.77 19.27
N LEU A 159 6.98 -15.88 20.19
CA LEU A 159 6.36 -14.55 20.37
C LEU A 159 6.93 -13.52 19.39
N ALA A 160 8.20 -13.67 18.98
CA ALA A 160 8.84 -12.80 18.01
C ALA A 160 8.18 -12.89 16.61
N ILE A 161 7.72 -14.08 16.21
CA ILE A 161 7.08 -14.32 14.90
C ILE A 161 5.81 -13.48 14.70
N PRO A 162 4.77 -13.58 15.57
CA PRO A 162 3.58 -12.76 15.41
C PRO A 162 3.89 -11.27 15.54
N TRP A 163 4.89 -10.87 16.34
CA TRP A 163 5.31 -9.47 16.42
C TRP A 163 5.87 -8.95 15.10
N LYS A 164 6.72 -9.73 14.42
CA LYS A 164 7.19 -9.36 13.08
C LYS A 164 6.06 -9.25 12.06
N ILE A 165 5.11 -10.19 12.10
CA ILE A 165 3.93 -10.13 11.23
C ILE A 165 3.09 -8.87 11.52
N LEU A 166 2.92 -8.52 12.79
CA LEU A 166 2.04 -7.45 13.21
C LEU A 166 2.66 -6.07 13.10
N HIS A 167 3.91 -5.87 13.50
CA HIS A 167 4.42 -4.54 13.79
C HIS A 167 5.90 -4.32 13.39
N GLU A 168 6.73 -5.36 13.30
CA GLU A 168 8.16 -5.19 13.00
C GLU A 168 8.58 -5.79 11.64
N GLN A 169 9.20 -5.00 10.76
CA GLN A 169 9.77 -5.53 9.52
C GLN A 169 10.99 -6.42 9.84
N GLY A 170 11.05 -7.60 9.21
CA GLY A 170 12.26 -8.41 9.30
C GLY A 170 12.11 -9.85 8.89
N PHE A 171 13.20 -10.58 8.98
CA PHE A 171 13.26 -11.99 8.65
C PHE A 171 12.92 -12.87 9.85
N VAL A 172 12.06 -13.87 9.64
CA VAL A 172 11.74 -14.95 10.57
C VAL A 172 12.41 -16.21 10.03
N SER A 173 13.52 -16.63 10.67
CA SER A 173 14.14 -17.91 10.34
C SER A 173 13.37 -19.07 11.00
N PHE A 174 13.04 -20.09 10.23
CA PHE A 174 12.45 -21.33 10.74
C PHE A 174 13.49 -22.39 11.10
N ASN A 175 14.72 -22.24 10.62
CA ASN A 175 15.81 -23.14 10.90
C ASN A 175 17.15 -22.37 10.84
N PRO A 176 17.64 -21.88 11.99
CA PRO A 176 18.89 -21.11 12.04
C PRO A 176 20.12 -21.92 11.59
N ASP A 177 20.07 -23.25 11.69
CA ASP A 177 21.20 -24.16 11.40
C ASP A 177 21.09 -24.84 10.02
N ALA A 178 20.24 -24.32 9.12
CA ALA A 178 19.94 -24.94 7.83
C ALA A 178 21.13 -24.95 6.87
N THR A 179 22.00 -25.95 7.03
CA THR A 179 23.05 -26.38 6.09
C THR A 179 22.51 -27.29 4.97
N ARG A 180 21.21 -27.61 4.99
CA ARG A 180 20.59 -28.52 4.02
C ARG A 180 20.04 -27.76 2.81
N PRO A 181 20.39 -28.17 1.58
CA PRO A 181 19.69 -27.70 0.39
C PRO A 181 18.19 -28.07 0.49
N PHE A 182 17.32 -27.19 0.00
CA PHE A 182 15.84 -27.34 -0.05
C PHE A 182 15.04 -27.13 1.25
N THR A 183 15.60 -26.50 2.29
CA THR A 183 14.80 -26.01 3.43
C THR A 183 14.32 -24.58 3.15
N LEU A 184 13.08 -24.24 3.52
CA LEU A 184 12.60 -22.85 3.49
C LEU A 184 13.45 -22.06 4.51
N PRO A 185 14.33 -21.13 4.08
CA PRO A 185 15.23 -20.43 4.99
C PRO A 185 14.45 -19.57 6.00
N GLY A 186 13.22 -19.16 5.68
CA GLY A 186 12.37 -18.37 6.54
C GLY A 186 11.35 -17.53 5.77
N ILE A 187 10.67 -16.64 6.50
CA ILE A 187 9.74 -15.64 5.96
C ILE A 187 10.34 -14.26 6.13
N LEU A 188 10.44 -13.50 5.04
CA LEU A 188 10.72 -12.07 5.11
C LEU A 188 9.42 -11.29 5.23
N VAL A 189 9.14 -10.71 6.40
CA VAL A 189 8.00 -9.82 6.58
C VAL A 189 8.41 -8.41 6.14
N GLN A 190 8.10 -8.07 4.89
CA GLN A 190 8.42 -6.76 4.33
C GLN A 190 7.37 -5.71 4.70
N TYR A 191 6.10 -6.12 4.81
CA TYR A 191 4.99 -5.26 5.19
C TYR A 191 4.35 -5.80 6.47
N PRO A 192 4.79 -5.34 7.64
CA PRO A 192 4.08 -5.58 8.90
C PRO A 192 2.64 -5.09 8.80
N LEU A 193 1.70 -5.78 9.45
CA LEU A 193 0.27 -5.54 9.28
C LEU A 193 -0.16 -4.16 9.80
N ILE A 194 0.26 -3.79 11.00
CA ILE A 194 -0.08 -2.53 11.65
C ILE A 194 0.80 -1.44 11.02
N PRO A 195 0.24 -0.27 10.68
CA PRO A 195 -1.14 0.21 10.84
C PRO A 195 -2.09 0.05 9.63
N TRP A 196 -1.81 -0.79 8.63
CA TRP A 196 -2.58 -0.83 7.36
C TRP A 196 -4.10 -1.07 7.51
N PRO A 197 -4.61 -1.97 8.39
CA PRO A 197 -6.04 -2.09 8.64
C PRO A 197 -6.66 -0.78 9.13
N GLY A 198 -5.92 0.00 9.92
CA GLY A 198 -6.34 1.31 10.40
C GLY A 198 -6.49 2.31 9.25
N VAL A 199 -5.50 2.37 8.35
CA VAL A 199 -5.55 3.21 7.14
C VAL A 199 -6.75 2.83 6.25
N MET A 200 -7.01 1.53 6.07
CA MET A 200 -8.16 1.04 5.30
C MET A 200 -9.49 1.41 5.98
N ALA A 201 -9.57 1.31 7.31
CA ALA A 201 -10.75 1.71 8.07
C ALA A 201 -11.01 3.22 7.98
N LEU A 202 -9.98 4.05 8.08
CA LEU A 202 -10.10 5.51 7.86
C LEU A 202 -10.57 5.82 6.44
N GLY A 203 -10.07 5.11 5.44
CA GLY A 203 -10.54 5.19 4.06
C GLY A 203 -12.02 4.83 3.91
N TYR A 204 -12.46 3.76 4.58
CA TYR A 204 -13.88 3.38 4.62
C TYR A 204 -14.73 4.48 5.25
N CYS A 205 -14.28 5.08 6.36
CA CYS A 205 -14.97 6.19 7.00
C CYS A 205 -15.00 7.46 6.13
N PHE A 206 -13.91 7.74 5.40
CA PHE A 206 -13.84 8.81 4.41
C PHE A 206 -14.84 8.62 3.25
N GLY A 207 -15.30 7.38 3.00
CA GLY A 207 -16.41 7.10 2.10
C GLY A 207 -17.63 8.01 2.31
N LYS A 208 -17.92 8.39 3.57
CA LYS A 208 -18.98 9.36 3.91
C LYS A 208 -18.78 10.71 3.23
N VAL A 209 -17.56 11.24 3.24
CA VAL A 209 -17.16 12.48 2.56
C VAL A 209 -17.18 12.28 1.04
N ALA A 210 -16.65 11.14 0.56
CA ALA A 210 -16.61 10.83 -0.87
C ALA A 210 -18.00 10.76 -1.53
N THR A 211 -19.05 10.42 -0.77
CA THR A 211 -20.44 10.38 -1.24
C THR A 211 -21.20 11.71 -1.11
N MET A 212 -20.60 12.76 -0.55
CA MET A 212 -21.23 14.08 -0.48
C MET A 212 -21.34 14.75 -1.87
N PRO A 213 -22.22 15.76 -2.03
CA PRO A 213 -22.21 16.64 -3.19
C PRO A 213 -20.84 17.31 -3.41
N ALA A 214 -20.55 17.73 -4.64
CA ALA A 214 -19.20 18.17 -5.04
C ALA A 214 -18.61 19.28 -4.15
N ALA A 215 -19.36 20.36 -3.89
CA ALA A 215 -18.86 21.49 -3.09
C ALA A 215 -18.42 21.10 -1.66
N PRO A 216 -19.28 20.47 -0.82
CA PRO A 216 -18.87 20.04 0.52
C PRO A 216 -17.82 18.93 0.48
N ARG A 217 -17.89 17.99 -0.48
CA ARG A 217 -16.88 16.94 -0.66
C ARG A 217 -15.49 17.52 -0.85
N LEU A 218 -15.34 18.47 -1.78
CA LEU A 218 -14.06 19.11 -2.07
C LEU A 218 -13.53 19.89 -0.86
N LYS A 219 -14.40 20.65 -0.18
CA LYS A 219 -14.03 21.42 1.01
C LYS A 219 -13.50 20.51 2.12
N TRP A 220 -14.23 19.44 2.46
CA TRP A 220 -13.80 18.49 3.50
C TRP A 220 -12.55 17.72 3.09
N THR A 221 -12.45 17.27 1.83
CA THR A 221 -11.26 16.57 1.34
C THR A 221 -10.03 17.47 1.43
N ALA A 222 -10.14 18.73 1.03
CA ALA A 222 -9.07 19.72 1.13
C ALA A 222 -8.70 20.00 2.59
N ALA A 223 -9.69 20.18 3.47
CA ALA A 223 -9.47 20.43 4.89
C ALA A 223 -8.77 19.25 5.57
N LEU A 224 -9.17 18.00 5.31
CA LEU A 224 -8.48 16.82 5.82
C LEU A 224 -7.04 16.75 5.28
N GLY A 225 -6.83 16.98 3.99
CA GLY A 225 -5.49 16.98 3.40
C GLY A 225 -4.56 18.03 4.04
N ALA A 226 -5.05 19.25 4.21
CA ALA A 226 -4.33 20.34 4.87
C ALA A 226 -4.07 20.04 6.36
N ALA A 227 -5.06 19.45 7.07
CA ALA A 227 -4.90 19.06 8.47
C ALA A 227 -3.84 17.96 8.63
N CYS A 228 -3.77 16.98 7.73
CA CYS A 228 -2.72 15.97 7.73
C CYS A 228 -1.32 16.58 7.51
N ILE A 229 -1.18 17.49 6.54
CA ILE A 229 0.09 18.18 6.29
C ILE A 229 0.50 19.01 7.50
N LEU A 230 -0.43 19.78 8.07
CA LEU A 230 -0.16 20.57 9.27
C LEU A 230 0.25 19.69 10.45
N ALA A 231 -0.47 18.59 10.69
CA ALA A 231 -0.13 17.64 11.75
C ALA A 231 1.26 17.02 11.52
N PHE A 232 1.62 16.66 10.27
CA PHE A 232 2.96 16.20 9.92
C PHE A 232 4.01 17.25 10.28
N LEU A 233 3.84 18.49 9.84
CA LEU A 233 4.81 19.57 10.11
C LEU A 233 4.97 19.84 11.61
N LEU A 234 3.86 19.84 12.36
CA LEU A 234 3.89 20.05 13.81
C LEU A 234 4.60 18.90 14.54
N LEU A 235 4.31 17.64 14.19
CA LEU A 235 4.98 16.48 14.78
C LEU A 235 6.46 16.45 14.42
N ARG A 236 6.79 16.79 13.17
CA ARG A 236 8.16 16.84 12.66
C ARG A 236 8.96 17.96 13.35
N ALA A 237 8.33 19.09 13.67
CA ALA A 237 8.96 20.15 14.45
C ALA A 237 9.09 19.82 15.95
N ALA A 238 8.15 19.06 16.53
CA ALA A 238 8.18 18.68 17.93
C ALA A 238 9.23 17.60 18.26
N LEU A 239 9.60 16.76 17.27
CA LEU A 239 10.62 15.69 17.38
C LEU A 239 10.36 14.62 18.47
N THR A 240 9.15 14.53 19.02
CA THR A 240 8.85 13.66 20.16
C THR A 240 8.07 12.38 19.83
N TYR A 241 7.29 12.36 18.75
CA TYR A 241 6.37 11.26 18.49
C TYR A 241 6.07 11.03 17.00
N GLY A 242 5.76 9.78 16.66
CA GLY A 242 5.17 9.41 15.37
C GLY A 242 6.16 9.08 14.26
N ASP A 243 7.46 8.99 14.57
CA ASP A 243 8.47 8.36 13.72
C ASP A 243 9.65 7.88 14.58
N PRO A 244 10.13 6.63 14.41
CA PRO A 244 11.28 6.12 15.15
C PRO A 244 12.63 6.65 14.63
N SER A 245 12.66 7.37 13.50
CA SER A 245 13.85 8.04 12.95
C SER A 245 13.78 9.56 13.16
N PRO A 246 14.47 10.11 14.18
CA PRO A 246 14.50 11.54 14.46
C PRO A 246 15.20 12.32 13.33
N ILE A 247 14.80 13.58 13.09
CA ILE A 247 15.45 14.43 12.07
C ILE A 247 16.95 14.57 12.33
N ASP A 248 17.35 14.77 13.58
CA ASP A 248 18.74 15.03 13.98
C ASP A 248 19.68 13.87 13.71
N SER A 249 19.14 12.68 13.41
CA SER A 249 19.94 11.54 12.95
C SER A 249 20.43 11.68 11.49
N ASN A 250 19.99 12.72 10.78
CA ASN A 250 20.35 12.98 9.39
C ASN A 250 21.44 14.07 9.25
N PRO A 251 22.28 14.02 8.21
CA PRO A 251 23.25 15.07 7.92
C PRO A 251 22.57 16.45 7.71
N PRO A 252 23.15 17.54 8.26
CA PRO A 252 22.55 18.88 8.22
C PRO A 252 22.49 19.49 6.80
N ASP A 253 23.22 18.91 5.86
CA ASP A 253 23.47 19.43 4.51
C ASP A 253 22.21 19.41 3.62
N HIS A 254 21.20 18.63 4.02
CA HIS A 254 19.98 18.40 3.24
C HIS A 254 18.71 18.51 4.10
N PRO A 255 18.36 19.71 4.61
CA PRO A 255 17.28 19.89 5.58
C PRO A 255 15.90 19.48 5.03
N ILE A 256 15.66 19.70 3.72
CA ILE A 256 14.42 19.27 3.07
C ILE A 256 14.35 17.74 2.96
N LEU A 257 15.46 17.07 2.64
CA LEU A 257 15.45 15.61 2.55
C LEU A 257 15.31 14.99 3.94
N ALA A 258 15.98 15.55 4.94
CA ALA A 258 15.84 15.14 6.35
C ALA A 258 14.40 15.32 6.85
N LEU A 259 13.73 16.42 6.47
CA LEU A 259 12.30 16.61 6.75
C LEU A 259 11.45 15.47 6.17
N LEU A 260 11.73 15.07 4.93
CA LEU A 260 10.99 14.05 4.19
C LEU A 260 11.42 12.60 4.49
N ASN A 261 12.52 12.40 5.24
CA ASN A 261 13.06 11.08 5.57
C ASN A 261 12.34 10.48 6.77
N THR A 262 11.21 9.83 6.50
CA THR A 262 10.35 9.17 7.50
C THR A 262 10.34 7.66 7.31
N THR A 263 10.08 6.93 8.38
CA THR A 263 10.08 5.47 8.42
C THR A 263 8.89 4.86 7.67
N LYS A 264 9.19 4.07 6.64
CA LYS A 264 8.19 3.42 5.79
C LYS A 264 7.66 2.08 6.34
N TYR A 265 8.47 1.34 7.08
CA TYR A 265 8.13 -0.01 7.55
C TYR A 265 8.54 -0.22 9.02
N PRO A 266 7.57 -0.45 9.93
CA PRO A 266 6.13 -0.16 9.73
C PRO A 266 5.93 1.31 9.34
N PRO A 267 4.90 1.66 8.56
CA PRO A 267 4.69 3.05 8.13
C PRO A 267 4.32 3.91 9.34
N SER A 268 5.23 4.80 9.71
CA SER A 268 5.04 5.67 10.86
C SER A 268 3.85 6.62 10.68
N LEU A 269 3.35 7.19 11.78
CA LEU A 269 2.32 8.22 11.74
C LEU A 269 2.76 9.41 10.85
N GLN A 270 4.00 9.88 11.00
CA GLN A 270 4.53 10.97 10.18
C GLN A 270 4.59 10.58 8.70
N PHE A 271 5.02 9.36 8.37
CA PHE A 271 5.00 8.84 7.00
C PHE A 271 3.59 8.82 6.40
N LEU A 272 2.59 8.37 7.17
CA LEU A 272 1.19 8.34 6.73
C LEU A 272 0.63 9.76 6.50
N LEU A 273 0.93 10.70 7.39
CA LEU A 273 0.47 12.09 7.26
C LEU A 273 1.13 12.79 6.05
N MET A 274 2.44 12.63 5.87
CA MET A 274 3.21 13.19 4.76
C MET A 274 2.73 12.66 3.39
N THR A 275 2.19 11.44 3.35
CA THR A 275 1.73 10.82 2.09
C THR A 275 0.23 11.02 1.85
N LEU A 276 -0.63 10.81 2.85
CA LEU A 276 -2.08 10.94 2.70
C LEU A 276 -2.52 12.40 2.57
N GLY A 277 -1.86 13.34 3.24
CA GLY A 277 -2.20 14.77 3.17
C GLY A 277 -2.15 15.33 1.74
N PRO A 278 -0.97 15.30 1.07
CA PRO A 278 -0.87 15.74 -0.32
C PRO A 278 -1.72 14.89 -1.28
N ALA A 279 -1.92 13.61 -1.01
CA ALA A 279 -2.78 12.76 -1.84
C ALA A 279 -4.25 13.21 -1.80
N LEU A 280 -4.77 13.61 -0.63
CA LEU A 280 -6.12 14.17 -0.50
C LEU A 280 -6.25 15.50 -1.27
N LEU A 281 -5.23 16.36 -1.21
CA LEU A 281 -5.19 17.59 -2.03
C LEU A 281 -5.11 17.27 -3.53
N ALA A 282 -4.35 16.25 -3.92
CA ALA A 282 -4.27 15.78 -5.30
C ALA A 282 -5.62 15.25 -5.77
N LEU A 283 -6.41 14.56 -4.93
CA LEU A 283 -7.77 14.14 -5.28
C LEU A 283 -8.68 15.34 -5.58
N VAL A 284 -8.55 16.44 -4.83
CA VAL A 284 -9.28 17.69 -5.10
C VAL A 284 -8.87 18.28 -6.44
N ALA A 285 -7.55 18.39 -6.69
CA ALA A 285 -7.03 18.94 -7.94
C ALA A 285 -7.44 18.09 -9.16
N LEU A 286 -7.44 16.77 -9.03
CA LEU A 286 -7.69 15.82 -10.11
C LEU A 286 -9.18 15.54 -10.37
N GLU A 287 -10.09 15.98 -9.51
CA GLU A 287 -11.52 15.63 -9.59
C GLU A 287 -12.14 15.93 -10.97
N ARG A 288 -11.77 17.06 -11.57
CA ARG A 288 -12.30 17.51 -12.87
C ARG A 288 -11.39 17.26 -14.05
N HIS A 289 -10.22 16.66 -13.83
CA HIS A 289 -9.28 16.41 -14.92
C HIS A 289 -9.85 15.37 -15.91
N ARG A 290 -9.85 15.74 -17.19
CA ARG A 290 -10.32 14.95 -18.32
C ARG A 290 -9.32 15.06 -19.46
N GLY A 291 -9.32 14.08 -20.36
CA GLY A 291 -8.46 14.06 -21.54
C GLY A 291 -7.70 12.75 -21.72
N PRO A 292 -6.93 12.62 -22.82
CA PRO A 292 -6.33 11.36 -23.22
C PRO A 292 -5.32 10.81 -22.21
N ILE A 293 -4.56 11.69 -21.55
CA ILE A 293 -3.61 11.30 -20.49
C ILE A 293 -4.37 10.72 -19.29
N ALA A 294 -5.43 11.41 -18.83
CA ALA A 294 -6.25 10.95 -17.73
C ALA A 294 -6.94 9.61 -18.07
N ASP A 295 -7.43 9.43 -19.30
CA ASP A 295 -8.06 8.20 -19.74
C ASP A 295 -7.07 7.03 -19.84
N ASN A 296 -5.84 7.29 -20.29
CA ASN A 296 -4.76 6.30 -20.27
C ASN A 296 -4.39 5.89 -18.84
N LEU A 297 -4.25 6.84 -17.92
CA LEU A 297 -3.96 6.54 -16.51
C LEU A 297 -5.12 5.78 -15.83
N ARG A 298 -6.37 6.12 -16.16
CA ARG A 298 -7.56 5.39 -15.69
C ARG A 298 -7.58 3.93 -16.12
N THR A 299 -6.97 3.59 -17.25
CA THR A 299 -6.87 2.19 -17.72
C THR A 299 -6.16 1.34 -16.67
N PHE A 300 -4.99 1.77 -16.20
CA PHE A 300 -4.26 1.08 -15.13
C PHE A 300 -5.05 1.03 -13.82
N GLY A 301 -5.70 2.15 -13.44
CA GLY A 301 -6.52 2.21 -12.23
C GLY A 301 -7.76 1.31 -12.24
N ARG A 302 -8.25 0.88 -13.40
CA ARG A 302 -9.39 -0.05 -13.52
C ARG A 302 -8.99 -1.52 -13.42
N VAL A 303 -7.74 -1.84 -13.72
CA VAL A 303 -7.19 -3.21 -13.67
C VAL A 303 -5.85 -3.25 -12.90
N PRO A 304 -5.78 -2.68 -11.67
CA PRO A 304 -4.51 -2.50 -10.97
C PRO A 304 -3.89 -3.84 -10.55
N LEU A 305 -4.70 -4.82 -10.16
CA LEU A 305 -4.21 -6.16 -9.80
C LEU A 305 -3.59 -6.86 -11.01
N PHE A 306 -4.23 -6.80 -12.18
CA PHE A 306 -3.68 -7.35 -13.41
C PHE A 306 -2.31 -6.76 -13.76
N PHE A 307 -2.17 -5.43 -13.67
CA PHE A 307 -0.86 -4.77 -13.83
C PHE A 307 0.15 -5.27 -12.79
N TYR A 308 -0.26 -5.33 -11.51
CA TYR A 308 0.58 -5.75 -10.40
C TYR A 308 1.10 -7.19 -10.57
N LEU A 309 0.27 -8.12 -11.05
CA LEU A 309 0.69 -9.50 -11.26
C LEU A 309 1.66 -9.68 -12.44
N LEU A 310 1.61 -8.80 -13.44
CA LEU A 310 2.44 -8.93 -14.65
C LEU A 310 3.78 -8.18 -14.57
N HIS A 311 3.84 -7.05 -13.87
CA HIS A 311 5.04 -6.21 -13.92
C HIS A 311 6.27 -6.88 -13.30
N ILE A 312 6.15 -7.62 -12.19
CA ILE A 312 7.29 -8.26 -11.53
C ILE A 312 7.90 -9.35 -12.43
N PRO A 313 7.14 -10.36 -12.93
CA PRO A 313 7.70 -11.32 -13.89
C PRO A 313 8.31 -10.66 -15.12
N LEU A 314 7.65 -9.63 -15.67
CA LEU A 314 8.14 -8.93 -16.86
C LEU A 314 9.49 -8.24 -16.59
N ILE A 315 9.64 -7.56 -15.45
CA ILE A 315 10.90 -6.91 -15.07
C ILE A 315 12.01 -7.94 -14.91
N HIS A 316 11.75 -9.05 -14.22
CA HIS A 316 12.78 -10.07 -14.05
C HIS A 316 13.14 -10.81 -15.35
N ILE A 317 12.16 -11.16 -16.19
CA ILE A 317 12.41 -11.79 -17.51
C ILE A 317 13.20 -10.83 -18.41
N SER A 318 12.76 -9.57 -18.52
CA SER A 318 13.46 -8.58 -19.36
C SER A 318 14.87 -8.28 -18.83
N SER A 319 15.06 -8.22 -17.52
CA SER A 319 16.39 -8.08 -16.90
C SER A 319 17.29 -9.28 -17.22
N ALA A 320 16.77 -10.51 -17.12
CA ALA A 320 17.52 -11.72 -17.43
C ALA A 320 17.95 -11.75 -18.91
N ILE A 321 17.05 -11.39 -19.83
CA ILE A 321 17.35 -11.29 -21.27
C ILE A 321 18.43 -10.22 -21.51
N LEU A 322 18.29 -9.04 -20.90
CA LEU A 322 19.23 -7.94 -21.08
C LEU A 322 20.62 -8.29 -20.55
N TRP A 323 20.72 -8.90 -19.37
CA TRP A 323 21.99 -9.30 -18.80
C TRP A 323 22.66 -10.41 -19.61
N PHE A 324 21.89 -11.38 -20.10
CA PHE A 324 22.42 -12.39 -21.01
C PHE A 324 22.95 -11.76 -22.31
N ALA A 325 22.18 -10.84 -22.92
CA ALA A 325 22.54 -10.21 -24.17
C ALA A 325 23.76 -9.26 -24.06
N LEU A 326 23.89 -8.54 -22.95
CA LEU A 326 24.96 -7.54 -22.77
C LEU A 326 26.22 -8.11 -22.11
N LEU A 327 26.07 -9.08 -21.20
CA LEU A 327 27.14 -9.52 -20.30
C LEU A 327 27.36 -11.04 -20.34
N GLY A 328 26.53 -11.80 -21.07
CA GLY A 328 26.63 -13.26 -21.15
C GLY A 328 26.26 -14.01 -19.87
N VAL A 329 25.69 -13.33 -18.87
CA VAL A 329 25.34 -13.90 -17.56
C VAL A 329 23.88 -14.31 -17.48
N THR A 330 23.65 -15.48 -16.89
CA THR A 330 22.31 -16.03 -16.59
C THR A 330 21.97 -15.85 -15.11
N SER A 331 21.94 -14.61 -14.62
CA SER A 331 21.53 -14.29 -13.24
C SER A 331 20.15 -13.63 -13.21
N GLY A 332 19.17 -14.33 -13.77
CA GLY A 332 17.76 -13.97 -13.58
C GLY A 332 17.37 -14.15 -12.11
N TRP A 333 16.45 -13.32 -11.62
CA TRP A 333 15.84 -13.47 -10.29
C TRP A 333 16.73 -13.15 -9.08
N GLN A 334 17.64 -12.20 -9.23
CA GLN A 334 18.44 -11.70 -8.11
C GLN A 334 17.79 -10.51 -7.40
N LEU A 335 17.76 -10.54 -6.07
CA LEU A 335 17.31 -9.45 -5.20
C LEU A 335 18.49 -8.56 -4.82
N GLY A 336 18.82 -7.60 -5.69
CA GLY A 336 19.91 -6.65 -5.43
C GLY A 336 21.32 -7.24 -5.61
N PRO A 337 22.35 -6.64 -5.00
CA PRO A 337 23.74 -7.07 -5.14
C PRO A 337 24.00 -8.54 -4.71
N PRO A 338 25.08 -9.19 -5.17
CA PRO A 338 26.13 -8.65 -6.07
C PRO A 338 25.68 -8.55 -7.52
N PHE A 339 25.94 -7.41 -8.18
CA PHE A 339 25.68 -7.29 -9.62
C PHE A 339 26.79 -7.97 -10.44
N PRO A 340 26.53 -8.34 -11.71
CA PRO A 340 27.55 -8.92 -12.56
C PRO A 340 28.75 -8.00 -12.76
N ASP A 341 29.91 -8.60 -12.96
CA ASP A 341 31.14 -7.88 -13.24
C ASP A 341 30.97 -6.96 -14.46
N GLY A 342 31.43 -5.71 -14.33
CA GLY A 342 31.28 -4.68 -15.36
C GLY A 342 29.92 -3.96 -15.38
N TYR A 343 28.92 -4.39 -14.59
CA TYR A 343 27.65 -3.68 -14.47
C TYR A 343 27.63 -2.71 -13.28
N THR A 344 27.50 -1.43 -13.59
CA THR A 344 27.22 -0.37 -12.60
C THR A 344 25.77 0.09 -12.77
N PRO A 345 24.91 0.01 -11.72
CA PRO A 345 23.55 0.52 -11.80
C PRO A 345 23.52 2.03 -12.09
N GLN A 346 22.74 2.43 -13.09
CA GLN A 346 22.57 3.84 -13.47
C GLN A 346 21.08 4.21 -13.46
N LEU A 347 20.75 5.35 -12.83
CA LEU A 347 19.36 5.75 -12.59
C LEU A 347 18.58 6.00 -13.89
N TRP A 348 19.20 6.57 -14.92
CA TRP A 348 18.54 6.82 -16.20
C TRP A 348 18.18 5.52 -16.93
N VAL A 349 18.99 4.46 -16.80
CA VAL A 349 18.68 3.13 -17.36
C VAL A 349 17.45 2.56 -16.67
N ALA A 350 17.35 2.71 -15.35
CA ALA A 350 16.17 2.30 -14.60
C ALA A 350 14.91 3.05 -15.05
N TYR A 351 15.02 4.35 -15.33
CA TYR A 351 13.90 5.13 -15.88
C TYR A 351 13.50 4.72 -17.29
N ALA A 352 14.47 4.49 -18.18
CA ALA A 352 14.20 4.02 -19.53
C ALA A 352 13.50 2.65 -19.51
N ALA A 353 13.99 1.73 -18.68
CA ALA A 353 13.38 0.43 -18.47
C ALA A 353 11.97 0.54 -17.88
N TRP A 354 11.77 1.41 -16.88
CA TRP A 354 10.45 1.67 -16.28
C TRP A 354 9.45 2.19 -17.32
N VAL A 355 9.81 3.19 -18.13
CA VAL A 355 8.96 3.71 -19.21
C VAL A 355 8.63 2.61 -20.21
N ALA A 356 9.62 1.81 -20.63
CA ALA A 356 9.40 0.72 -21.58
C ALA A 356 8.43 -0.34 -21.03
N VAL A 357 8.60 -0.76 -19.77
CA VAL A 357 7.72 -1.72 -19.10
C VAL A 357 6.29 -1.19 -18.97
N VAL A 358 6.13 0.06 -18.53
CA VAL A 358 4.80 0.69 -18.40
C VAL A 358 4.11 0.83 -19.76
N ALA A 359 4.84 1.27 -20.79
CA ALA A 359 4.32 1.39 -22.14
C ALA A 359 3.93 0.03 -22.73
N PHE A 360 4.74 -1.01 -22.50
CA PHE A 360 4.43 -2.37 -22.91
C PHE A 360 3.16 -2.89 -22.22
N LEU A 361 3.04 -2.70 -20.89
CA LEU A 361 1.90 -3.17 -20.10
C LEU A 361 0.61 -2.39 -20.34
N TRP A 362 0.68 -1.19 -20.92
CA TRP A 362 -0.51 -0.43 -21.29
C TRP A 362 -1.44 -1.21 -22.23
N TRP A 363 -0.88 -1.84 -23.27
CA TRP A 363 -1.67 -2.61 -24.25
C TRP A 363 -2.43 -3.80 -23.64
N PRO A 364 -1.79 -4.73 -22.89
CA PRO A 364 -2.50 -5.85 -22.27
C PRO A 364 -3.50 -5.38 -21.21
N CYS A 365 -3.19 -4.35 -20.41
CA CYS A 365 -4.16 -3.77 -19.47
C CYS A 365 -5.41 -3.24 -20.19
N ARG A 366 -5.25 -2.50 -21.29
CA ARG A 366 -6.37 -1.98 -22.08
C ARG A 366 -7.17 -3.07 -22.79
N ARG A 367 -6.51 -4.16 -23.20
CA ARG A 367 -7.19 -5.36 -23.75
C ARG A 367 -8.03 -6.03 -22.67
N TYR A 368 -7.44 -6.26 -21.50
CA TYR A 368 -8.07 -6.92 -20.37
C TYR A 368 -9.29 -6.13 -19.85
N GLU A 369 -9.17 -4.81 -19.73
CA GLU A 369 -10.29 -3.92 -19.37
C GLU A 369 -11.49 -4.11 -20.32
N ARG A 370 -11.26 -4.17 -21.64
CA ARG A 370 -12.32 -4.42 -22.65
C ARG A 370 -12.93 -5.82 -22.55
N VAL A 371 -12.14 -6.83 -22.19
CA VAL A 371 -12.64 -8.20 -21.99
C VAL A 371 -13.52 -8.27 -20.74
N ARG A 372 -13.05 -7.70 -19.62
CA ARG A 372 -13.76 -7.65 -18.34
C ARG A 372 -15.10 -6.91 -18.42
N THR A 373 -15.20 -5.89 -19.27
CA THR A 373 -16.45 -5.15 -19.50
C THR A 373 -17.45 -5.91 -20.36
N ARG A 374 -16.97 -6.80 -21.25
CA ARG A 374 -17.81 -7.61 -22.17
C ARG A 374 -18.19 -8.99 -21.61
N HIS A 375 -17.32 -9.58 -20.79
CA HIS A 375 -17.51 -10.92 -20.23
C HIS A 375 -17.44 -10.87 -18.70
N ARG A 376 -18.50 -11.35 -18.04
CA ARG A 376 -18.56 -11.47 -16.57
C ARG A 376 -18.29 -12.91 -16.13
N ALA A 377 -17.12 -13.42 -16.46
CA ALA A 377 -16.64 -14.64 -15.83
C ALA A 377 -16.21 -14.35 -14.38
N TRP A 378 -16.12 -15.41 -13.56
CA TRP A 378 -15.67 -15.26 -12.17
C TRP A 378 -14.24 -14.70 -12.13
N TRP A 379 -13.31 -15.28 -12.90
CA TRP A 379 -11.90 -14.86 -12.92
C TRP A 379 -11.69 -13.44 -13.45
N THR A 380 -12.47 -12.99 -14.45
CA THR A 380 -12.41 -11.60 -14.97
C THR A 380 -12.94 -10.57 -13.97
N THR A 381 -13.77 -11.00 -13.02
CA THR A 381 -14.26 -10.11 -11.95
C THR A 381 -13.23 -10.03 -10.83
N TYR A 382 -12.47 -11.10 -10.61
CA TYR A 382 -11.46 -11.24 -9.55
C TYR A 382 -10.16 -10.50 -9.86
N LEU A 383 -9.61 -10.69 -11.07
CA LEU A 383 -8.43 -9.98 -11.60
C LEU A 383 -8.80 -8.58 -12.11
#